data_AF-A0A3A8G5T6-F1
#
_entry.id   AF-A0A3A8G5T6-F1
#
_cell.length_a   1.000
_cell.length_b   1.000
_cell.length_c   1.000
_cell.angle_alpha   90.00
_cell.angle_beta   90.00
_cell.angle_gamma   90.00
#
_symmetry.space_group_name_H-M   'P 1'
#
loop_
_entity.id
_entity.type
_entity.pdbx_description
1 polymer ?
#
loop_
_entity_poly.entity_id
_entity_poly.type
_entity_poly.pdbx_seq_one_letter_code
_entity_poly.pdbx_strand_id
1 'polypeptide(L)'
;MSQVEHSIFADHFVAGPYERVFLEPGQEQQYIRNYIDFLGGKIEYVFRLTEYHNLLVVGLQSALGHVSLVVLEADKLATLPDFIRDTKIMFVVDDIEAVYQKAEKNGIPILQKRTPNIMGAQGRLELAPSYIIELAEATNQALFNFDESALGLPPAKTLK
;
A
#
# COMPACT_ATOMS: atom_id res chain seq x y z
N MET A 1 24.42 -7.94 -1.90
CA MET A 1 23.88 -8.60 -0.69
C MET A 1 23.09 -7.53 0.03
N SER A 2 21.77 -7.68 0.10
CA SER A 2 20.88 -6.59 0.52
C SER A 2 20.96 -6.42 2.04
N GLN A 3 20.97 -5.17 2.52
CA GLN A 3 20.95 -4.84 3.94
C GLN A 3 19.61 -5.23 4.63
N VAL A 4 18.71 -5.89 3.92
CA VAL A 4 17.39 -6.34 4.42
C VAL A 4 17.55 -7.42 5.47
N GLU A 5 18.55 -8.31 5.35
CA GLU A 5 18.84 -9.41 6.28
C GLU A 5 19.08 -8.93 7.73
N HIS A 6 19.50 -7.68 7.92
CA HIS A 6 19.73 -7.06 9.23
C HIS A 6 18.59 -6.14 9.69
N SER A 7 17.39 -6.28 9.11
CA SER A 7 16.21 -5.47 9.45
C SER A 7 15.12 -6.30 10.16
N ILE A 8 14.08 -5.63 10.67
CA ILE A 8 12.88 -6.31 11.18
C ILE A 8 12.13 -7.11 10.09
N PHE A 9 12.42 -6.83 8.82
CA PHE A 9 11.81 -7.49 7.67
C PHE A 9 12.56 -8.75 7.23
N ALA A 10 13.88 -8.83 7.44
CA ALA A 10 14.81 -9.90 7.01
C ALA A 10 14.23 -10.94 6.02
N ASP A 11 14.16 -12.22 6.40
CA ASP A 11 13.73 -13.34 5.53
C ASP A 11 12.25 -13.27 5.09
N HIS A 12 11.50 -12.27 5.55
CA HIS A 12 10.06 -12.12 5.31
C HIS A 12 9.72 -10.98 4.35
N PHE A 13 10.72 -10.23 3.87
CA PHE A 13 10.50 -9.15 2.94
C PHE A 13 10.15 -9.69 1.54
N VAL A 14 8.99 -9.27 1.01
CA VAL A 14 8.54 -9.64 -0.34
C VAL A 14 8.69 -8.47 -1.31
N ALA A 15 8.13 -7.30 -0.97
CA ALA A 15 8.15 -6.13 -1.85
C ALA A 15 7.97 -4.80 -1.10
N GLY A 16 8.32 -3.69 -1.76
CA GLY A 16 8.21 -2.33 -1.26
C GLY A 16 9.54 -1.57 -1.26
N PRO A 17 9.61 -0.38 -0.64
CA PRO A 17 8.50 0.35 -0.02
C PRO A 17 7.48 0.87 -1.04
N TYR A 18 6.20 0.90 -0.66
CA TYR A 18 5.15 1.62 -1.36
C TYR A 18 4.82 2.89 -0.58
N GLU A 19 4.97 4.06 -1.19
CA GLU A 19 4.48 5.30 -0.61
C GLU A 19 2.95 5.26 -0.53
N ARG A 20 2.39 5.62 0.62
CA ARG A 20 0.95 5.72 0.82
C ARG A 20 0.49 7.12 0.38
N VAL A 21 -0.35 7.17 -0.65
CA VAL A 21 -0.92 8.42 -1.16
C VAL A 21 -2.44 8.35 -1.02
N PHE A 22 -3.05 9.40 -0.47
CA PHE A 22 -4.50 9.54 -0.41
C PHE A 22 -4.95 10.57 -1.43
N LEU A 23 -5.95 10.23 -2.24
CA LEU A 23 -6.59 11.12 -3.19
C LEU A 23 -8.11 11.09 -3.03
N GLU A 24 -8.76 12.18 -3.44
CA GLU A 24 -10.21 12.24 -3.54
C GLU A 24 -10.70 11.58 -4.85
N PRO A 25 -11.94 11.05 -4.88
CA PRO A 25 -12.52 10.47 -6.09
C PRO A 25 -12.46 11.43 -7.30
N GLY A 26 -12.03 10.91 -8.44
CA GLY A 26 -11.82 11.65 -9.68
C GLY A 26 -10.38 12.14 -9.89
N GLN A 27 -9.57 12.24 -8.84
CA GLN A 27 -8.16 12.64 -8.96
C GLN A 27 -7.27 11.46 -9.38
N GLU A 28 -7.61 10.25 -8.96
CA GLU A 28 -6.83 9.03 -9.14
C GLU A 28 -6.60 8.69 -10.61
N GLN A 29 -7.58 8.92 -11.48
CA GLN A 29 -7.48 8.51 -12.88
C GLN A 29 -6.36 9.25 -13.60
N GLN A 30 -6.25 10.57 -13.37
CA GLN A 30 -5.18 11.37 -13.97
C GLN A 30 -3.83 11.08 -13.31
N TYR A 31 -3.80 10.78 -12.01
CA TYR A 31 -2.59 10.38 -11.31
C TYR A 31 -2.04 9.06 -11.86
N ILE A 32 -2.87 8.00 -11.91
CA ILE A 32 -2.51 6.68 -12.44
C ILE A 32 -2.02 6.80 -13.88
N ARG A 33 -2.76 7.55 -14.73
CA ARG A 33 -2.36 7.80 -16.12
C ARG A 33 -0.98 8.43 -16.23
N ASN A 34 -0.71 9.49 -15.46
CA ASN A 34 0.59 10.16 -15.48
C ASN A 34 1.70 9.25 -14.93
N TYR A 35 1.40 8.43 -13.92
CA TYR A 35 2.36 7.49 -13.35
C TYR A 35 2.80 6.44 -14.38
N ILE A 36 1.85 5.92 -15.18
CA ILE A 36 2.13 5.00 -16.28
C ILE A 36 2.92 5.72 -17.38
N ASP A 37 2.38 6.81 -17.92
CA ASP A 37 2.90 7.45 -19.13
C ASP A 37 4.26 8.15 -18.93
N PHE A 38 4.48 8.75 -17.76
CA PHE A 38 5.65 9.60 -17.52
C PHE A 38 6.68 8.99 -16.56
N LEU A 39 6.27 8.06 -15.70
CA LEU A 39 7.18 7.37 -14.77
C LEU A 39 7.47 5.92 -15.18
N GLY A 40 6.96 5.49 -16.35
CA GLY A 40 7.12 4.12 -16.84
C GLY A 40 6.49 3.11 -15.89
N GLY A 41 5.42 3.52 -15.21
CA GLY A 41 4.75 2.70 -14.21
C GLY A 41 3.81 1.66 -14.81
N LYS A 42 3.39 0.74 -13.96
CA LYS A 42 2.32 -0.23 -14.23
C LYS A 42 1.39 -0.34 -13.03
N ILE A 43 0.16 -0.76 -13.28
CA ILE A 43 -0.76 -1.16 -12.22
C ILE A 43 -0.39 -2.56 -11.79
N GLU A 44 -0.19 -2.75 -10.49
CA GLU A 44 0.12 -4.04 -9.91
C GLU A 44 -1.12 -4.73 -9.33
N TYR A 45 -1.95 -3.99 -8.59
CA TYR A 45 -3.18 -4.52 -8.00
C TYR A 45 -4.24 -3.43 -7.89
N VAL A 46 -5.51 -3.85 -7.90
CA VAL A 46 -6.66 -2.97 -7.65
C VAL A 46 -7.71 -3.72 -6.86
N PHE A 47 -8.19 -3.13 -5.76
CA PHE A 47 -9.27 -3.69 -4.98
C PHE A 47 -10.00 -2.62 -4.18
N ARG A 48 -11.11 -3.02 -3.56
CA ARG A 48 -11.85 -2.16 -2.62
C ARG A 48 -11.90 -2.81 -1.24
N LEU A 49 -11.80 -1.98 -0.19
CA LEU A 49 -12.00 -2.41 1.19
C LEU A 49 -13.38 -1.96 1.65
N THR A 50 -14.32 -2.91 1.67
CA THR A 50 -15.72 -2.65 2.01
C THR A 50 -15.91 -2.14 3.44
N GLU A 51 -15.07 -2.61 4.35
CA GLU A 51 -15.05 -2.28 5.78
C GLU A 51 -14.58 -0.85 6.06
N TYR A 52 -13.92 -0.19 5.10
CA TYR A 52 -13.43 1.18 5.21
C TYR A 52 -14.08 2.07 4.14
N HIS A 53 -15.40 2.20 4.22
CA HIS A 53 -16.20 3.04 3.31
C HIS A 53 -16.05 2.69 1.83
N ASN A 54 -15.78 1.41 1.52
CA ASN A 54 -15.56 0.94 0.15
C ASN A 54 -14.42 1.68 -0.57
N LEU A 55 -13.40 2.11 0.19
CA LEU A 55 -12.24 2.82 -0.36
C LEU A 55 -11.56 1.98 -1.44
N LEU A 56 -11.09 2.65 -2.49
CA LEU A 56 -10.36 2.02 -3.59
C LEU A 56 -8.87 2.04 -3.24
N VAL A 57 -8.19 0.92 -3.46
CA VAL A 57 -6.74 0.80 -3.34
C VAL A 57 -6.16 0.40 -4.70
N VAL A 58 -5.13 1.11 -5.14
CA VAL A 58 -4.39 0.84 -6.38
C VAL A 58 -2.90 0.76 -6.07
N GLY A 59 -2.29 -0.39 -6.36
CA GLY A 59 -0.85 -0.58 -6.33
C GLY A 59 -0.23 -0.16 -7.65
N LEU A 60 0.76 0.72 -7.59
CA LEU A 60 1.53 1.19 -8.75
C LEU A 60 3.00 0.87 -8.52
N GLN A 61 3.66 0.35 -9.56
CA GLN A 61 5.09 0.08 -9.55
C GLN A 61 5.78 0.80 -10.70
N SER A 62 6.93 1.39 -10.44
CA SER A 62 7.88 1.86 -11.44
C SER A 62 9.32 1.60 -10.97
N ALA A 63 10.29 1.83 -11.85
CA ALA A 63 11.70 1.85 -11.47
C ALA A 63 12.06 3.01 -10.53
N LEU A 64 11.21 4.05 -10.44
CA LEU A 64 11.43 5.25 -9.64
C LEU A 64 10.82 5.16 -8.23
N GLY A 65 10.00 4.15 -7.98
CA GLY A 65 9.33 3.94 -6.69
C GLY A 65 8.05 3.13 -6.84
N HIS A 66 7.41 2.81 -5.73
CA HIS A 66 6.11 2.16 -5.72
C HIS A 66 5.13 3.02 -4.93
N VAL A 67 3.86 2.99 -5.30
CA VAL A 67 2.80 3.77 -4.66
C VAL A 67 1.64 2.84 -4.34
N SER A 68 1.15 2.92 -3.11
CA SER A 68 -0.14 2.35 -2.72
C SER A 68 -1.14 3.51 -2.61
N LEU A 69 -1.82 3.78 -3.71
CA LEU A 69 -2.82 4.82 -3.81
C LEU A 69 -4.12 4.39 -3.12
N VAL A 70 -4.67 5.26 -2.28
CA VAL A 70 -5.97 5.09 -1.62
C VAL A 70 -6.88 6.21 -2.04
N VAL A 71 -8.08 5.88 -2.49
CA VAL A 71 -9.06 6.86 -2.97
C VAL A 71 -10.29 6.82 -2.07
N LEU A 72 -10.57 7.97 -1.45
CA LEU A 72 -11.67 8.13 -0.50
C LEU A 72 -12.05 9.61 -0.36
N GLU A 73 -13.33 9.89 -0.11
CA GLU A 73 -13.83 11.24 0.18
C GLU A 73 -13.19 11.79 1.47
N ALA A 74 -12.91 13.10 1.52
CA ALA A 74 -12.19 13.73 2.63
C ALA A 74 -12.91 13.58 3.99
N ASP A 75 -14.25 13.60 4.02
CA ASP A 75 -15.05 13.41 5.23
C ASP A 75 -14.97 11.96 5.75
N LYS A 76 -14.87 10.97 4.87
CA LYS A 76 -14.67 9.56 5.22
C LYS A 76 -13.23 9.25 5.63
N LEU A 77 -12.25 9.96 5.06
CA LEU A 77 -10.86 9.85 5.49
C LEU A 77 -10.71 10.25 6.97
N ALA A 78 -11.44 11.27 7.40
CA ALA A 78 -11.43 11.75 8.79
C ALA A 78 -12.04 10.74 9.78
N THR A 79 -12.86 9.79 9.32
CA THR A 79 -13.47 8.75 10.16
C THR A 79 -12.66 7.46 10.23
N LEU A 80 -11.58 7.34 9.45
CA LEU A 80 -10.67 6.20 9.56
C LEU A 80 -9.88 6.24 10.87
N PRO A 81 -9.52 5.09 11.45
CA PRO A 81 -8.55 5.03 12.53
C PRO A 81 -7.26 5.77 12.15
N ASP A 82 -6.68 6.49 13.11
CA ASP A 82 -5.46 7.29 12.89
C ASP A 82 -4.34 6.45 12.27
N PHE A 83 -4.18 5.20 12.70
CA PHE A 83 -3.16 4.32 12.14
C PHE A 83 -3.35 4.00 10.64
N ILE A 84 -4.58 4.01 10.12
CA ILE A 84 -4.84 3.85 8.69
C ILE A 84 -4.60 5.17 7.98
N ARG A 85 -5.23 6.25 8.46
CA ARG A 85 -5.15 7.59 7.86
C ARG A 85 -3.71 8.10 7.76
N ASP A 86 -2.91 7.84 8.79
CA ASP A 86 -1.57 8.41 8.95
C ASP A 86 -0.46 7.43 8.50
N THR A 87 -0.81 6.27 7.93
CA THR A 87 0.13 5.35 7.28
C THR A 87 0.94 6.08 6.20
N LYS A 88 2.27 5.95 6.24
CA LYS A 88 3.19 6.60 5.30
C LYS A 88 3.71 5.66 4.23
N ILE A 89 3.99 4.42 4.61
CA ILE A 89 4.60 3.42 3.73
C ILE A 89 3.94 2.07 3.97
N MET A 90 3.81 1.28 2.91
CA MET A 90 3.44 -0.13 2.98
C MET A 90 4.60 -1.01 2.52
N PHE A 91 4.80 -2.13 3.21
CA PHE A 91 5.68 -3.21 2.82
C PHE A 91 4.87 -4.50 2.66
N VAL A 92 5.19 -5.28 1.63
CA VAL A 92 4.64 -6.62 1.46
C VAL A 92 5.58 -7.60 2.14
N VAL A 93 5.02 -8.45 3.00
CA VAL A 93 5.74 -9.49 3.73
C VAL A 93 5.01 -10.82 3.60
N ASP A 94 5.71 -11.93 3.81
CA ASP A 94 5.09 -13.26 3.80
C ASP A 94 4.50 -13.67 5.15
N ASP A 95 5.03 -13.12 6.26
CA ASP A 95 4.59 -13.38 7.63
C ASP A 95 4.65 -12.11 8.49
N ILE A 96 3.49 -11.51 8.75
CA ILE A 96 3.37 -10.33 9.61
C ILE A 96 3.75 -10.63 11.07
N GLU A 97 3.41 -11.81 11.58
CA GLU A 97 3.66 -12.18 12.98
C GLU A 97 5.16 -12.35 13.23
N ALA A 98 5.91 -12.90 12.27
CA ALA A 98 7.36 -13.00 12.38
C ALA A 98 8.04 -11.62 12.39
N VAL A 99 7.54 -10.66 11.60
CA VAL A 99 8.00 -9.27 11.63
C VAL A 99 7.66 -8.62 12.98
N TYR A 100 6.47 -8.88 13.54
CA TYR A 100 6.07 -8.39 14.86
C TYR A 100 6.97 -8.89 15.98
N GLN A 101 7.31 -10.17 16.00
CA GLN A 101 8.24 -10.71 17.00
C GLN A 101 9.60 -10.01 16.98
N LYS A 102 10.08 -9.62 15.79
CA LYS A 102 11.32 -8.84 15.64
C LYS A 102 11.12 -7.38 16.06
N ALA A 103 10.00 -6.77 15.69
CA ALA A 103 9.64 -5.41 16.05
C ALA A 103 9.53 -5.22 17.58
N GLU A 104 8.79 -6.09 18.27
CA GLU A 104 8.58 -6.07 19.72
C GLU A 104 9.91 -6.20 20.48
N LYS A 105 10.80 -7.11 20.05
CA LYS A 105 12.14 -7.29 20.63
C LYS A 105 13.00 -6.01 20.54
N ASN A 106 12.71 -5.14 19.58
CA ASN A 106 13.40 -3.87 19.38
C ASN A 106 12.58 -2.67 19.90
N GLY A 107 11.51 -2.90 20.66
CA GLY A 107 10.70 -1.85 21.27
C GLY A 107 9.86 -1.05 20.27
N ILE A 108 9.61 -1.58 19.08
CA ILE A 108 8.78 -0.94 18.04
C ILE A 108 7.29 -1.24 18.34
N PRO A 109 6.44 -0.21 18.54
CA PRO A 109 5.02 -0.41 18.84
C PRO A 109 4.25 -1.05 17.67
N ILE A 110 3.37 -2.00 18.01
CA ILE A 110 2.35 -2.55 17.11
C ILE A 110 1.06 -1.74 17.29
N LEU A 111 0.63 -1.03 16.25
CA LEU A 111 -0.57 -0.19 16.28
C LEU A 111 -1.82 -0.93 15.83
N GLN A 112 -1.67 -1.93 14.96
CA GLN A 112 -2.74 -2.78 14.50
C GLN A 112 -2.21 -4.20 14.41
N LYS A 113 -2.85 -5.15 15.10
CA LYS A 113 -2.53 -6.58 14.99
C LYS A 113 -2.81 -7.09 13.58
N ARG A 114 -2.25 -8.25 13.24
CA ARG A 114 -2.53 -8.95 11.98
C ARG A 114 -4.04 -9.14 11.85
N THR A 115 -4.62 -8.49 10.85
CA THR A 115 -6.06 -8.45 10.59
C THR A 115 -6.31 -8.95 9.17
N PRO A 116 -7.07 -10.04 8.98
CA PRO A 116 -7.41 -10.51 7.65
C PRO A 116 -8.15 -9.46 6.81
N ASN A 117 -7.87 -9.40 5.52
CA ASN A 117 -8.59 -8.56 4.55
C ASN A 117 -8.61 -9.22 3.16
N ILE A 118 -9.14 -8.55 2.15
CA ILE A 118 -9.25 -9.09 0.79
C ILE A 118 -7.90 -9.43 0.14
N MET A 119 -6.82 -8.74 0.50
CA MET A 119 -5.47 -8.95 -0.02
C MET A 119 -4.80 -10.17 0.63
N GLY A 120 -5.19 -10.48 1.87
CA GLY A 120 -4.75 -11.61 2.68
C GLY A 120 -4.79 -11.23 4.15
N ALA A 121 -3.82 -10.43 4.58
CA ALA A 121 -3.86 -9.76 5.87
C ALA A 121 -3.12 -8.42 5.82
N GLN A 122 -3.40 -7.58 6.79
CA GLN A 122 -2.70 -6.33 7.02
C GLN A 122 -2.40 -6.14 8.50
N GLY A 123 -1.44 -5.27 8.79
CA GLY A 123 -1.14 -4.86 10.14
C GLY A 123 -0.19 -3.65 10.12
N ARG A 124 0.02 -2.99 11.27
CA ARG A 124 0.75 -1.71 11.30
C ARG A 124 1.69 -1.58 12.49
N LEU A 125 2.82 -0.93 12.25
CA LEU A 125 3.87 -0.60 13.21
C LEU A 125 4.11 0.92 13.25
N GLU A 126 4.64 1.41 14.36
CA GLU A 126 5.11 2.80 14.50
C GLU A 126 6.64 2.84 14.57
N LEU A 127 7.32 3.36 13.54
CA LEU A 127 8.79 3.42 13.52
C LEU A 127 9.35 4.62 14.28
N ALA A 128 8.57 5.69 14.37
CA ALA A 128 8.85 6.92 15.09
C ALA A 128 7.49 7.57 15.44
N PRO A 129 7.41 8.54 16.38
CA PRO A 129 6.14 9.18 16.72
C PRO A 129 5.37 9.65 15.48
N SER A 130 4.16 9.11 15.29
CA SER A 130 3.27 9.34 14.14
C SER A 130 3.81 8.90 12.77
N TYR A 131 4.93 8.16 12.73
CA TYR A 131 5.45 7.54 11.52
C TYR A 131 5.03 6.07 11.45
N ILE A 132 3.90 5.86 10.79
CA ILE A 132 3.20 4.57 10.76
C ILE A 132 3.52 3.86 9.44
N ILE A 133 3.91 2.60 9.53
CA ILE A 133 4.07 1.72 8.37
C ILE A 133 3.04 0.61 8.40
N GLU A 134 2.64 0.16 7.22
CA GLU A 134 1.79 -0.99 7.02
C GLU A 134 2.59 -2.19 6.55
N LEU A 135 2.22 -3.35 7.06
CA LEU A 135 2.65 -4.67 6.61
C LEU A 135 1.46 -5.33 5.93
N ALA A 136 1.65 -5.83 4.72
CA ALA A 136 0.62 -6.53 3.95
C ALA A 136 1.09 -7.93 3.58
N GLU A 137 0.25 -8.93 3.85
CA GLU A 137 0.38 -10.28 3.30
C GLU A 137 -0.45 -10.37 2.03
N ALA A 138 0.19 -10.21 0.87
CA ALA A 138 -0.47 -10.21 -0.43
C ALA A 138 -0.63 -11.62 -1.01
N THR A 139 -1.46 -12.44 -0.36
CA THR A 139 -1.66 -13.85 -0.74
C THR A 139 -2.75 -14.04 -1.80
N ASN A 140 -3.63 -13.06 -2.01
CA ASN A 140 -4.68 -13.13 -3.01
C ASN A 140 -4.19 -12.68 -4.40
N GLN A 141 -3.67 -13.63 -5.18
CA GLN A 141 -3.15 -13.38 -6.53
C GLN A 141 -4.20 -12.87 -7.53
N ALA A 142 -5.49 -13.09 -7.29
CA ALA A 142 -6.53 -12.63 -8.22
C ALA A 142 -6.58 -11.10 -8.33
N LEU A 143 -6.14 -10.38 -7.28
CA LEU A 143 -6.09 -8.92 -7.27
C LEU A 143 -4.98 -8.34 -8.17
N PHE A 144 -4.02 -9.16 -8.58
CA PHE A 144 -2.83 -8.77 -9.35
C PHE A 144 -3.00 -8.90 -10.87
N ASN A 145 -4.19 -9.36 -11.31
CA ASN A 145 -4.54 -9.53 -12.73
C ASN A 145 -5.73 -8.64 -13.09
N PHE A 146 -5.67 -7.37 -12.72
CA PHE A 146 -6.77 -6.42 -12.90
C PHE A 146 -6.87 -5.94 -14.36
N ASP A 147 -8.10 -5.84 -14.88
CA ASP A 147 -8.39 -5.24 -16.18
C ASP A 147 -8.35 -3.71 -16.08
N GLU A 148 -7.24 -3.10 -16.53
CA GLU A 148 -7.03 -1.65 -16.50
C GLU A 148 -8.15 -0.83 -17.16
N SER A 149 -8.88 -1.42 -18.11
CA SER A 149 -9.99 -0.73 -18.79
C SER A 149 -11.13 -0.35 -17.84
N ALA A 150 -11.28 -1.09 -16.74
CA ALA A 150 -12.29 -0.85 -15.72
C ALA A 150 -12.03 0.43 -14.89
N LEU A 151 -10.84 1.02 -14.95
CA LEU A 151 -10.52 2.27 -14.25
C LEU A 151 -10.95 3.54 -15.02
N GLY A 152 -11.33 3.42 -16.29
CA GLY A 152 -11.75 4.56 -17.10
C GLY A 152 -10.66 5.63 -17.24
N LEU A 153 -9.38 5.21 -17.33
CA LEU A 153 -8.25 6.13 -17.41
C LEU A 153 -8.37 7.05 -18.65
N PRO A 154 -7.93 8.32 -18.56
CA PRO A 154 -7.84 9.21 -19.72
C PRO A 154 -6.99 8.60 -20.85
N PRO A 155 -7.01 9.17 -22.07
CA PRO A 155 -6.14 8.71 -23.15
C PRO A 155 -4.64 8.75 -22.76
N ALA A 156 -3.87 7.80 -23.29
CA ALA A 156 -2.42 7.74 -23.12
C ALA A 156 -1.73 8.99 -23.71
N LYS A 157 -0.66 9.43 -23.07
CA LYS A 157 0.17 10.57 -23.44
C LYS A 157 1.60 10.08 -23.66
N THR A 158 2.33 10.78 -24.54
CA THR A 158 3.76 10.56 -24.77
C THR A 158 4.53 11.83 -24.40
N LEU A 159 5.70 11.67 -23.78
CA LEU A 159 6.66 12.77 -23.64
C LEU A 159 7.06 13.26 -25.04
N LYS A 160 7.08 14.58 -25.21
CA LYS A 160 7.55 15.24 -26.43
C LYS A 160 9.04 15.48 -26.36
#